data_AF-A0A953J0A0-F1
#
_entry.id   AF-A0A953J0A0-F1
#
_cell.length_a   1.000
_cell.length_b   1.000
_cell.length_c   1.000
_cell.angle_alpha   90.00
_cell.angle_beta   90.00
_cell.angle_gamma   90.00
#
_symmetry.space_group_name_H-M   'P 1'
#
loop_
_entity.id
_entity.type
_entity.pdbx_description
1 polymer ?
#
loop_
_entity_poly.entity_id
_entity_poly.type
_entity_poly.pdbx_seq_one_letter_code
_entity_poly.pdbx_strand_id
1 'polypeptide(L)'
;KGNGLTIDEWLRYASPESLSLFMFREPKAAKRLYFDVIPRNVDEYQQFLDGYQRQDGKQRLSNPVWHIHAGNPPKVDMPISFNMLLTLVSSSNAENAETLWGFIGRYRPGVTPQTHPKLNALVGYAIHYFRDFVLPEKKFREPTDAERAALIDLRDALSQLPNDATAEAIQDVVYEIGRREPFLDKSGKAKSKDGKPGVTLDWFNMLYQVLLGQEKGPRFGSFAALYGVKNTIDMIDGALARSA
;
A
#
# COMPACT_ATOMS: atom_id res chain seq x y z
N LYS A 1 24.32 5.90 19.63
CA LYS A 1 23.95 6.41 18.29
C LYS A 1 22.47 6.81 18.37
N GLY A 2 22.14 8.08 18.18
CA GLY A 2 20.76 8.55 18.33
C GLY A 2 19.91 8.06 17.16
N ASN A 3 18.79 7.42 17.43
CA ASN A 3 17.85 6.89 16.43
C ASN A 3 16.99 8.01 15.79
N GLY A 4 17.57 9.19 15.53
CA GLY A 4 16.87 10.33 14.96
C GLY A 4 17.29 10.53 13.51
N LEU A 5 16.30 10.59 12.62
CA LEU A 5 16.43 11.00 11.22
C LEU A 5 16.97 12.44 11.12
N THR A 6 17.88 12.69 10.19
CA THR A 6 18.32 14.04 9.80
C THR A 6 17.40 14.63 8.73
N ILE A 7 17.38 15.95 8.54
CA ILE A 7 16.56 16.57 7.47
C ILE A 7 16.90 15.96 6.11
N ASP A 8 18.19 15.78 5.80
CA ASP A 8 18.66 15.21 4.54
C ASP A 8 18.18 13.77 4.33
N GLU A 9 18.11 12.97 5.41
CA GLU A 9 17.54 11.63 5.34
C GLU A 9 16.03 11.67 5.05
N TRP A 10 15.27 12.64 5.56
CA TRP A 10 13.83 12.74 5.23
C TRP A 10 13.64 13.02 3.76
N LEU A 11 14.43 13.96 3.22
CA LEU A 11 14.33 14.42 1.85
C LEU A 11 14.68 13.34 0.81
N ARG A 12 15.32 12.24 1.24
CA ARG A 12 15.52 11.04 0.41
C ARG A 12 14.23 10.23 0.19
N TYR A 13 13.30 10.29 1.14
CA TYR A 13 12.11 9.42 1.20
C TYR A 13 10.78 10.18 1.14
N ALA A 14 10.80 11.51 1.20
CA ALA A 14 9.60 12.33 1.12
C ALA A 14 9.93 13.81 0.83
N SER A 15 8.90 14.54 0.44
CA SER A 15 8.97 15.97 0.11
C SER A 15 9.29 16.86 1.32
N PRO A 16 9.92 18.03 1.13
CA PRO A 16 10.08 19.03 2.20
C PRO A 16 8.77 19.43 2.86
N GLU A 17 7.67 19.49 2.11
CA GLU A 17 6.38 19.95 2.61
C GLU A 17 5.78 18.98 3.65
N SER A 18 6.00 17.67 3.50
CA SER A 18 5.58 16.70 4.52
C SER A 18 6.45 16.75 5.78
N LEU A 19 7.73 17.10 5.65
CA LEU A 19 8.60 17.40 6.79
C LEU A 19 8.11 18.66 7.52
N SER A 20 7.74 19.71 6.78
CA SER A 20 7.17 20.93 7.37
C SER A 20 5.87 20.64 8.12
N LEU A 21 5.01 19.77 7.60
CA LEU A 21 3.81 19.34 8.33
C LEU A 21 4.15 18.62 9.63
N PHE A 22 5.12 17.70 9.60
CA PHE A 22 5.58 17.00 10.80
C PHE A 22 6.09 18.01 11.84
N MET A 23 6.96 18.95 11.43
CA MET A 23 7.53 19.96 12.32
C MET A 23 6.50 20.96 12.85
N PHE A 24 5.46 21.27 12.06
CA PHE A 24 4.36 22.11 12.51
C PHE A 24 3.58 21.47 13.66
N ARG A 25 3.35 20.16 13.60
CA ARG A 25 2.60 19.42 14.64
C ARG A 25 3.45 19.09 15.86
N GLU A 26 4.70 18.71 15.64
CA GLU A 26 5.61 18.23 16.66
C GLU A 26 6.87 19.11 16.77
N PRO A 27 6.73 20.41 17.08
CA PRO A 27 7.85 21.37 17.04
C PRO A 27 8.96 21.04 18.04
N LYS A 28 8.68 20.20 19.04
CA LYS A 28 9.64 19.73 20.05
C LYS A 28 10.30 18.39 19.68
N ALA A 29 9.83 17.69 18.64
CA ALA A 29 10.27 16.33 18.26
C ALA A 29 11.51 16.28 17.36
N ALA A 30 12.22 17.40 17.17
CA ALA A 30 13.43 17.48 16.36
C ALA A 30 14.55 16.48 16.75
N LYS A 31 14.44 15.81 17.90
CA LYS A 31 15.43 14.85 18.42
C LYS A 31 15.11 13.37 18.17
N ARG A 32 13.92 13.01 17.68
CA ARG A 32 13.52 11.60 17.40
C ARG A 32 12.52 11.52 16.25
N LEU A 33 13.04 11.65 15.04
CA LEU A 33 12.31 11.33 13.82
C LEU A 33 12.42 9.81 13.57
N TYR A 34 11.28 9.14 13.40
CA TYR A 34 11.20 7.71 13.08
C TYR A 34 10.75 7.52 11.63
N PHE A 35 11.36 6.58 10.89
CA PHE A 35 11.06 6.37 9.46
C PHE A 35 9.64 5.90 9.18
N ASP A 36 8.97 5.29 10.16
CA ASP A 36 7.58 4.83 10.08
C ASP A 36 6.56 5.97 10.05
N VAL A 37 6.94 7.19 10.47
CA VAL A 37 6.03 8.36 10.40
C VAL A 37 5.95 8.98 9.01
N ILE A 38 6.94 8.73 8.14
CA ILE A 38 7.03 9.37 6.82
C ILE A 38 5.76 9.10 5.99
N PRO A 39 5.32 7.85 5.78
CA PRO A 39 4.22 7.60 4.87
C PRO A 39 2.92 8.29 5.29
N ARG A 40 2.66 8.29 6.61
CA ARG A 40 1.53 8.97 7.20
C ARG A 40 1.59 10.49 6.99
N ASN A 41 2.73 11.12 7.23
CA ASN A 41 2.86 12.58 7.09
C ASN A 41 2.76 13.03 5.63
N VAL A 42 3.26 12.21 4.68
CA VAL A 42 3.08 12.49 3.25
C VAL A 42 1.58 12.47 2.89
N ASP A 43 0.86 11.42 3.25
CA ASP A 43 -0.56 11.30 2.93
C ASP A 43 -1.41 12.36 3.62
N GLU A 44 -1.17 12.64 4.90
CA GLU A 44 -1.90 13.69 5.64
C GLU A 44 -1.65 15.08 5.06
N TYR A 45 -0.42 15.38 4.61
CA TYR A 45 -0.14 16.63 3.90
C TYR A 45 -0.97 16.76 2.62
N GLN A 46 -1.06 15.69 1.81
CA GLN A 46 -1.89 15.72 0.59
C GLN A 46 -3.37 15.89 0.92
N GLN A 47 -3.86 15.21 1.97
CA GLN A 47 -5.25 15.36 2.43
C GLN A 47 -5.57 16.80 2.87
N PHE A 48 -4.65 17.46 3.59
CA PHE A 48 -4.83 18.85 3.96
C PHE A 48 -4.85 19.78 2.74
N LEU A 49 -4.00 19.52 1.75
CA LEU A 49 -3.92 20.32 0.52
C LEU A 49 -5.19 20.20 -0.32
N ASP A 50 -5.70 18.99 -0.48
CA ASP A 50 -6.96 18.70 -1.19
C ASP A 50 -8.17 19.29 -0.44
N GLY A 51 -8.21 19.12 0.88
CA GLY A 51 -9.26 19.70 1.73
C GLY A 51 -9.29 21.23 1.69
N TYR A 52 -8.12 21.88 1.65
CA TYR A 52 -7.98 23.34 1.68
C TYR A 52 -8.82 24.05 0.60
N GLN A 53 -8.91 23.45 -0.59
CA GLN A 53 -9.63 24.04 -1.72
C GLN A 53 -11.15 24.14 -1.48
N ARG A 54 -11.70 23.22 -0.68
CA ARG A 54 -13.13 23.10 -0.39
C ARG A 54 -13.56 23.81 0.90
N GLN A 55 -12.59 24.31 1.67
CA GLN A 55 -12.81 24.96 2.96
C GLN A 55 -13.16 26.44 2.82
N ASP A 56 -13.98 26.94 3.75
CA ASP A 56 -14.23 28.38 3.92
C ASP A 56 -13.02 29.13 4.51
N GLY A 57 -13.10 30.47 4.58
CA GLY A 57 -11.99 31.30 5.06
C GLY A 57 -11.52 30.96 6.48
N LYS A 58 -12.43 30.67 7.41
CA LYS A 58 -12.06 30.35 8.80
C LYS A 58 -11.42 28.96 8.89
N GLN A 59 -11.98 28.00 8.16
CA GLN A 59 -11.45 26.64 8.07
C GLN A 59 -10.05 26.63 7.44
N ARG A 60 -9.83 27.42 6.39
CA ARG A 60 -8.52 27.56 5.72
C ARG A 60 -7.44 28.07 6.67
N LEU A 61 -7.74 29.02 7.55
CA LEU A 61 -6.79 29.52 8.55
C LEU A 61 -6.43 28.47 9.62
N SER A 62 -7.29 27.47 9.83
CA SER A 62 -7.02 26.36 10.76
C SER A 62 -6.30 25.18 10.07
N ASN A 63 -6.15 25.22 8.75
CA ASN A 63 -5.51 24.17 7.99
C ASN A 63 -3.98 24.37 8.01
N PRO A 64 -3.18 23.37 8.45
CA PRO A 64 -1.72 23.49 8.52
C PRO A 64 -1.05 23.93 7.22
N VAL A 65 -1.60 23.55 6.06
CA VAL A 65 -0.99 23.91 4.77
C VAL A 65 -1.03 25.41 4.51
N TRP A 66 -1.96 26.15 5.11
CA TRP A 66 -1.98 27.61 5.04
C TRP A 66 -0.70 28.20 5.64
N HIS A 67 -0.29 27.72 6.81
CA HIS A 67 0.92 28.20 7.49
C HIS A 67 2.20 27.75 6.79
N ILE A 68 2.24 26.50 6.32
CA ILE A 68 3.39 25.93 5.60
C ILE A 68 3.68 26.72 4.31
N HIS A 69 2.63 27.17 3.62
CA HIS A 69 2.74 27.88 2.33
C HIS A 69 2.52 29.39 2.45
N ALA A 70 2.65 29.97 3.65
CA ALA A 70 2.50 31.40 3.89
C ALA A 70 1.24 32.02 3.25
N GLY A 71 0.12 31.31 3.36
CA GLY A 71 -1.18 31.73 2.84
C GLY A 71 -1.46 31.40 1.37
N ASN A 72 -0.51 30.80 0.65
CA ASN A 72 -0.68 30.41 -0.76
C ASN A 72 -0.47 28.90 -1.01
N PRO A 73 -1.28 27.99 -0.43
CA PRO A 73 -1.13 26.56 -0.67
C PRO A 73 -1.33 26.21 -2.16
N PRO A 74 -0.45 25.39 -2.76
CA PRO A 74 -0.55 25.02 -4.16
C PRO A 74 -1.78 24.14 -4.43
N LYS A 75 -2.28 24.19 -5.67
CA LYS A 75 -3.24 23.22 -6.19
C LYS A 75 -2.47 22.11 -6.87
N VAL A 76 -2.45 20.93 -6.26
CA VAL A 76 -1.78 19.75 -6.82
C VAL A 76 -2.82 18.65 -6.95
N ASP A 77 -2.91 18.06 -8.14
CA ASP A 77 -3.67 16.83 -8.34
C ASP A 77 -2.82 15.64 -7.92
N MET A 78 -3.31 14.88 -6.94
CA MET A 78 -2.68 13.67 -6.42
C MET A 78 -3.68 12.52 -6.50
N PRO A 79 -3.76 11.84 -7.67
CA PRO A 79 -4.76 10.79 -7.89
C PRO A 79 -4.45 9.50 -7.10
N ILE A 80 -3.29 9.42 -6.45
CA ILE A 80 -2.75 8.24 -5.78
C ILE A 80 -2.05 8.66 -4.48
N SER A 81 -2.30 7.95 -3.38
CA SER A 81 -1.63 8.18 -2.09
C SER A 81 -0.23 7.54 -2.05
N PHE A 82 0.64 8.05 -1.18
CA PHE A 82 1.97 7.49 -0.99
C PHE A 82 1.93 6.10 -0.38
N ASN A 83 1.02 5.80 0.54
CA ASN A 83 0.83 4.43 1.02
C ASN A 83 0.44 3.44 -0.09
N MET A 84 -0.32 3.90 -1.09
CA MET A 84 -0.66 3.08 -2.24
C MET A 84 0.56 2.82 -3.13
N LEU A 85 1.43 3.82 -3.31
CA LEU A 85 2.73 3.62 -3.99
C LEU A 85 3.61 2.62 -3.24
N LEU A 86 3.73 2.76 -1.91
CA LEU A 86 4.51 1.81 -1.10
C LEU A 86 3.96 0.38 -1.20
N THR A 87 2.63 0.23 -1.23
CA THR A 87 1.97 -1.06 -1.44
C THR A 87 2.36 -1.65 -2.80
N LEU A 88 2.28 -0.86 -3.88
CA LEU A 88 2.63 -1.28 -5.23
C LEU A 88 4.10 -1.67 -5.35
N VAL A 89 5.01 -0.83 -4.86
CA VAL A 89 6.45 -1.10 -4.91
C VAL A 89 6.79 -2.35 -4.10
N SER A 90 6.24 -2.48 -2.89
CA SER A 90 6.49 -3.64 -2.03
C SER A 90 6.04 -4.95 -2.65
N SER A 91 4.86 -4.96 -3.25
CA SER A 91 4.26 -6.19 -3.79
C SER A 91 4.85 -6.63 -5.12
N SER A 92 5.13 -5.68 -6.01
CA SER A 92 5.76 -5.95 -7.31
C SER A 92 7.26 -6.21 -7.21
N ASN A 93 7.87 -5.95 -6.05
CA ASN A 93 9.32 -5.78 -5.90
C ASN A 93 9.88 -4.84 -7.00
N ALA A 94 9.12 -3.80 -7.37
CA ALA A 94 9.51 -2.87 -8.41
C ALA A 94 10.62 -1.95 -7.90
N GLU A 95 11.87 -2.31 -8.18
CA GLU A 95 13.01 -1.49 -7.83
C GLU A 95 13.25 -0.31 -8.80
N ASN A 96 12.41 -0.16 -9.83
CA ASN A 96 12.53 0.92 -10.81
C ASN A 96 11.18 1.64 -11.07
N ALA A 97 11.31 2.89 -11.51
CA ALA A 97 10.16 3.78 -11.73
C ALA A 97 9.28 3.36 -12.91
N GLU A 98 9.86 2.76 -13.96
CA GLU A 98 9.13 2.34 -15.15
C GLU A 98 8.07 1.30 -14.82
N THR A 99 8.45 0.28 -14.05
CA THR A 99 7.53 -0.75 -13.57
C THR A 99 6.38 -0.15 -12.74
N LEU A 100 6.71 0.75 -11.81
CA LEU A 100 5.68 1.38 -10.97
C LEU A 100 4.72 2.24 -11.80
N TRP A 101 5.24 2.99 -12.76
CA TRP A 101 4.43 3.77 -13.71
C TRP A 101 3.55 2.91 -14.60
N GLY A 102 3.99 1.71 -14.96
CA GLY A 102 3.16 0.72 -15.66
C GLY A 102 1.94 0.26 -14.83
N PHE A 103 2.06 0.16 -13.51
CA PHE A 103 0.91 -0.09 -12.63
C PHE A 103 0.00 1.14 -12.48
N ILE A 104 0.61 2.31 -12.25
CA ILE A 104 -0.12 3.57 -12.10
C ILE A 104 -0.97 3.86 -13.34
N GLY A 105 -0.41 3.73 -14.55
CA GLY A 105 -1.12 4.01 -15.79
C GLY A 105 -2.30 3.06 -16.05
N ARG A 106 -2.22 1.80 -15.58
CA ARG A 106 -3.34 0.86 -15.63
C ARG A 106 -4.45 1.22 -14.64
N TYR A 107 -4.08 1.65 -13.43
CA TYR A 107 -5.03 2.02 -12.39
C TYR A 107 -5.68 3.40 -12.61
N ARG A 108 -4.95 4.33 -13.24
CA ARG A 108 -5.38 5.70 -13.57
C ARG A 108 -4.94 6.06 -15.00
N PRO A 109 -5.74 5.68 -16.02
CA PRO A 109 -5.45 6.05 -17.40
C PRO A 109 -5.28 7.56 -17.57
N GLY A 110 -4.24 7.97 -18.32
CA GLY A 110 -3.92 9.38 -18.56
C GLY A 110 -2.96 10.01 -17.53
N VAL A 111 -2.69 9.35 -16.41
CA VAL A 111 -1.70 9.81 -15.42
C VAL A 111 -0.29 9.35 -15.84
N THR A 112 0.60 10.31 -16.06
CA THR A 112 1.99 10.08 -16.52
C THR A 112 2.99 10.90 -15.71
N PRO A 113 4.31 10.59 -15.77
CA PRO A 113 5.33 11.40 -15.11
C PRO A 113 5.30 12.89 -15.52
N GLN A 114 4.98 13.16 -16.79
CA GLN A 114 4.97 14.52 -17.36
C GLN A 114 3.73 15.30 -16.93
N THR A 115 2.58 14.65 -16.85
CA THR A 115 1.33 15.29 -16.43
C THR A 115 1.28 15.50 -14.91
N HIS A 116 1.94 14.64 -14.14
CA HIS A 116 1.94 14.66 -12.67
C HIS A 116 3.37 14.64 -12.08
N PRO A 117 4.15 15.71 -12.23
CA PRO A 117 5.55 15.75 -11.79
C PRO A 117 5.72 15.58 -10.27
N LYS A 118 4.76 16.04 -9.46
CA LYS A 118 4.78 15.82 -8.01
C LYS A 118 4.54 14.36 -7.65
N LEU A 119 3.64 13.66 -8.37
CA LEU A 119 3.47 12.21 -8.22
C LEU A 119 4.73 11.47 -8.65
N ASN A 120 5.40 11.93 -9.71
CA ASN A 120 6.68 11.35 -10.14
C ASN A 120 7.78 11.46 -9.06
N ALA A 121 7.82 12.57 -8.32
CA ALA A 121 8.71 12.67 -7.16
C ALA A 121 8.34 11.63 -6.07
N LEU A 122 7.05 11.46 -5.76
CA LEU A 122 6.58 10.44 -4.82
C LEU A 122 6.93 9.01 -5.26
N VAL A 123 6.91 8.71 -6.56
CA VAL A 123 7.36 7.42 -7.10
C VAL A 123 8.83 7.16 -6.73
N GLY A 124 9.71 8.14 -6.96
CA GLY A 124 11.13 8.01 -6.60
C GLY A 124 11.34 7.81 -5.09
N TYR A 125 10.61 8.57 -4.29
CA TYR A 125 10.63 8.44 -2.83
C TYR A 125 10.14 7.06 -2.34
N ALA A 126 9.09 6.52 -2.95
CA ALA A 126 8.54 5.21 -2.60
C ALA A 126 9.55 4.09 -2.90
N ILE A 127 10.27 4.19 -4.02
CA ILE A 127 11.33 3.22 -4.39
C ILE A 127 12.49 3.27 -3.38
N HIS A 128 12.96 4.47 -3.03
CA HIS A 128 14.01 4.61 -2.01
C HIS A 128 13.56 4.06 -0.65
N TYR A 129 12.35 4.40 -0.22
CA TYR A 129 11.79 3.92 1.04
C TYR A 129 11.68 2.39 1.06
N PHE A 130 11.18 1.81 -0.03
CA PHE A 130 11.10 0.37 -0.18
C PHE A 130 12.47 -0.29 -0.08
N ARG A 131 13.44 0.15 -0.89
CA ARG A 131 14.79 -0.44 -0.93
C ARG A 131 15.48 -0.40 0.43
N ASP A 132 15.33 0.71 1.16
CA ASP A 132 16.13 0.96 2.35
C ASP A 132 15.45 0.46 3.65
N PHE A 133 14.12 0.34 3.69
CA PHE A 133 13.37 -0.03 4.92
C PHE A 133 12.46 -1.25 4.80
N VAL A 134 11.93 -1.52 3.61
CA VAL A 134 10.96 -2.61 3.43
C VAL A 134 11.65 -3.86 2.92
N LEU A 135 12.39 -3.74 1.82
CA LEU A 135 13.08 -4.85 1.14
C LEU A 135 14.02 -5.64 2.08
N PRO A 136 14.84 -5.03 2.96
CA PRO A 136 15.74 -5.78 3.85
C PRO A 136 15.01 -6.66 4.86
N GLU A 137 13.77 -6.30 5.22
CA GLU A 137 12.95 -7.03 6.19
C GLU A 137 12.05 -8.08 5.52
N LYS A 138 11.98 -8.11 4.18
CA LYS A 138 11.15 -9.09 3.46
C LYS A 138 11.68 -10.50 3.64
N LYS A 139 10.83 -11.37 4.16
CA LYS A 139 11.13 -12.79 4.38
C LYS A 139 10.02 -13.64 3.80
N PHE A 140 10.32 -14.26 2.67
CA PHE A 140 9.45 -15.24 2.07
C PHE A 140 9.62 -16.57 2.81
N ARG A 141 8.50 -17.19 3.17
CA ARG A 141 8.49 -18.57 3.66
C ARG A 141 7.89 -19.49 2.62
N GLU A 142 8.27 -20.76 2.70
CA GLU A 142 7.61 -21.78 1.89
C GLU A 142 6.22 -22.12 2.44
N PRO A 143 5.22 -22.33 1.56
CA PRO A 143 3.93 -22.89 1.93
C PRO A 143 4.05 -24.39 2.25
N THR A 144 3.30 -24.85 3.23
CA THR A 144 3.07 -26.29 3.48
C THR A 144 2.22 -26.92 2.38
N ASP A 145 2.11 -28.24 2.30
CA ASP A 145 1.30 -28.94 1.29
C ASP A 145 -0.17 -28.49 1.28
N ALA A 146 -0.77 -28.29 2.46
CA ALA A 146 -2.14 -27.79 2.58
C ALA A 146 -2.27 -26.33 2.09
N GLU A 147 -1.27 -25.50 2.36
CA GLU A 147 -1.23 -24.12 1.90
C GLU A 147 -0.99 -24.03 0.40
N ARG A 148 -0.16 -24.92 -0.17
CA ARG A 148 0.02 -25.04 -1.62
C ARG A 148 -1.29 -25.36 -2.32
N ALA A 149 -2.06 -26.32 -1.81
CA ALA A 149 -3.38 -26.63 -2.34
C ALA A 149 -4.33 -25.43 -2.29
N ALA A 150 -4.36 -24.70 -1.16
CA ALA A 150 -5.19 -23.50 -1.04
C ALA A 150 -4.74 -22.34 -1.95
N LEU A 151 -3.44 -22.21 -2.22
CA LEU A 151 -2.90 -21.22 -3.17
C LEU A 151 -3.27 -21.59 -4.62
N ILE A 152 -3.22 -22.87 -4.99
CA ILE A 152 -3.68 -23.35 -6.30
C ILE A 152 -5.18 -23.06 -6.47
N ASP A 153 -6.00 -23.39 -5.47
CA ASP A 153 -7.43 -23.08 -5.48
C ASP A 153 -7.70 -21.57 -5.64
N LEU A 154 -6.93 -20.72 -4.95
CA LEU A 154 -7.02 -19.27 -5.08
C LEU A 154 -6.63 -18.81 -6.48
N ARG A 155 -5.52 -19.30 -7.01
CA ARG A 155 -5.03 -19.00 -8.36
C ARG A 155 -6.09 -19.35 -9.41
N ASP A 156 -6.65 -20.56 -9.31
CA ASP A 156 -7.68 -21.05 -10.22
C ASP A 156 -8.97 -20.21 -10.11
N ALA A 157 -9.42 -19.89 -8.90
CA ALA A 157 -10.62 -19.06 -8.72
C ALA A 157 -10.43 -17.62 -9.22
N LEU A 158 -9.26 -17.01 -9.01
CA LEU A 158 -8.92 -15.69 -9.55
C LEU A 158 -8.87 -15.70 -11.08
N SER A 159 -8.44 -16.80 -11.71
CA SER A 159 -8.39 -16.92 -13.18
C SER A 159 -9.77 -16.87 -13.85
N GLN A 160 -10.85 -17.10 -13.09
CA GLN A 160 -12.23 -17.03 -13.57
C GLN A 160 -12.81 -15.61 -13.47
N LEU A 161 -12.11 -14.67 -12.84
CA LEU A 161 -12.53 -13.28 -12.75
C LEU A 161 -12.14 -12.51 -14.02
N PRO A 162 -12.92 -11.51 -14.44
CA PRO A 162 -12.49 -10.60 -15.48
C PRO A 162 -11.29 -9.77 -15.01
N ASN A 163 -10.46 -9.31 -15.95
CA ASN A 163 -9.23 -8.57 -15.63
C ASN A 163 -9.49 -7.23 -14.91
N ASP A 164 -10.67 -6.65 -15.07
CA ASP A 164 -11.15 -5.41 -14.45
C ASP A 164 -12.06 -5.68 -13.24
N ALA A 165 -12.03 -6.88 -12.67
CA ALA A 165 -12.77 -7.23 -11.47
C ALA A 165 -12.53 -6.22 -10.33
N THR A 166 -13.61 -5.86 -9.63
CA THR A 166 -13.54 -4.92 -8.53
C THR A 166 -12.82 -5.51 -7.32
N ALA A 167 -12.29 -4.63 -6.45
CA ALA A 167 -11.67 -5.04 -5.20
C ALA A 167 -12.59 -5.90 -4.33
N GLU A 168 -13.90 -5.60 -4.35
CA GLU A 168 -14.94 -6.34 -3.66
C GLU A 168 -15.09 -7.76 -4.22
N ALA A 169 -15.26 -7.91 -5.54
CA ALA A 169 -15.42 -9.21 -6.18
C ALA A 169 -14.19 -10.11 -5.96
N ILE A 170 -12.99 -9.54 -6.05
CA ILE A 170 -11.75 -10.26 -5.77
C ILE A 170 -11.69 -10.66 -4.30
N GLN A 171 -12.05 -9.75 -3.38
CA GLN A 171 -12.05 -10.05 -1.95
C GLN A 171 -13.03 -11.18 -1.61
N ASP A 172 -14.20 -11.22 -2.26
CA ASP A 172 -15.18 -12.28 -2.05
C ASP A 172 -14.60 -13.64 -2.44
N VAL A 173 -13.94 -13.75 -3.60
CA VAL A 173 -13.22 -14.97 -4.00
C VAL A 173 -12.16 -15.37 -2.96
N VAL A 174 -11.34 -14.42 -2.50
CA VAL A 174 -10.31 -14.67 -1.47
C VAL A 174 -10.93 -15.22 -0.18
N TYR A 175 -12.10 -14.73 0.22
CA TYR A 175 -12.83 -15.27 1.38
C TYR A 175 -13.45 -16.63 1.09
N GLU A 176 -14.05 -16.86 -0.08
CA GLU A 176 -14.63 -18.17 -0.42
C GLU A 176 -13.58 -19.29 -0.38
N ILE A 177 -12.35 -19.02 -0.84
CA ILE A 177 -11.24 -19.98 -0.74
C ILE A 177 -10.77 -20.12 0.72
N GLY A 178 -10.63 -19.01 1.44
CA GLY A 178 -10.24 -19.03 2.85
C GLY A 178 -11.25 -19.73 3.79
N ARG A 179 -12.51 -19.89 3.38
CA ARG A 179 -13.55 -20.64 4.12
C ARG A 179 -13.45 -22.17 3.92
N ARG A 180 -12.25 -22.68 3.64
CA ARG A 180 -11.96 -24.11 3.53
C ARG A 180 -10.96 -24.51 4.60
N GLU A 181 -10.86 -25.80 4.92
CA GLU A 181 -9.78 -26.30 5.76
C GLU A 181 -8.42 -25.98 5.12
N PRO A 182 -7.37 -25.64 5.88
CA PRO A 182 -7.31 -25.54 7.35
C PRO A 182 -7.70 -24.16 7.92
N PHE A 183 -8.14 -23.22 7.08
CA PHE A 183 -8.36 -21.80 7.45
C PHE A 183 -9.79 -21.45 7.86
N LEU A 184 -10.68 -22.43 7.85
CA LEU A 184 -12.07 -22.27 8.28
C LEU A 184 -12.14 -21.87 9.77
N ASP A 185 -12.75 -20.73 10.07
CA ASP A 185 -13.02 -20.35 11.46
C ASP A 185 -14.21 -21.15 12.02
N LYS A 186 -13.91 -22.15 12.86
CA LYS A 186 -14.89 -23.00 13.54
C LYS A 186 -15.39 -22.43 14.86
N SER A 187 -14.83 -21.32 15.35
CA SER A 187 -15.20 -20.74 16.64
C SER A 187 -16.59 -20.10 16.64
N GLY A 188 -17.15 -19.84 15.45
CA GLY A 188 -18.44 -19.17 15.28
C GLY A 188 -18.44 -17.68 15.63
N LYS A 189 -17.27 -17.11 15.99
CA LYS A 189 -17.11 -15.69 16.34
C LYS A 189 -17.08 -14.79 15.12
N ALA A 190 -16.40 -15.20 14.04
CA ALA A 190 -16.49 -14.53 12.75
C ALA A 190 -17.58 -15.20 11.90
N LYS A 191 -18.64 -14.45 11.58
CA LYS A 191 -19.66 -14.86 10.60
C LYS A 191 -19.77 -13.79 9.52
N SER A 192 -19.92 -14.22 8.27
CA SER A 192 -20.36 -13.30 7.22
C SER A 192 -21.78 -12.83 7.50
N LYS A 193 -22.17 -11.69 6.92
CA LYS A 193 -23.57 -11.20 6.95
C LYS A 193 -24.56 -12.25 6.44
N ASP A 194 -24.13 -13.11 5.52
CA ASP A 194 -24.93 -14.17 4.91
C ASP A 194 -24.90 -15.50 5.70
N GLY A 195 -24.39 -15.49 6.93
CA GLY A 195 -24.35 -16.67 7.80
C GLY A 195 -23.23 -17.68 7.49
N LYS A 196 -22.44 -17.46 6.44
CA LYS A 196 -21.26 -18.28 6.12
C LYS A 196 -20.22 -18.25 7.26
N PRO A 197 -19.49 -19.35 7.49
CA PRO A 197 -18.36 -19.37 8.42
C PRO A 197 -17.32 -18.28 8.13
N GLY A 198 -16.58 -17.89 9.16
CA GLY A 198 -15.46 -16.96 9.04
C GLY A 198 -14.21 -17.62 8.46
N VAL A 199 -13.17 -16.81 8.32
CA VAL A 199 -11.83 -17.22 7.89
C VAL A 199 -10.86 -16.81 8.97
N THR A 200 -9.92 -17.68 9.33
CA THR A 200 -8.91 -17.38 10.34
C THR A 200 -7.93 -16.33 9.82
N LEU A 201 -7.30 -15.60 10.76
CA LEU A 201 -6.25 -14.64 10.40
C LEU A 201 -5.06 -15.32 9.72
N ASP A 202 -4.83 -16.60 10.00
CA ASP A 202 -3.75 -17.40 9.43
C ASP A 202 -3.83 -17.51 7.90
N TRP A 203 -5.03 -17.45 7.31
CA TRP A 203 -5.19 -17.37 5.85
C TRP A 203 -4.47 -16.14 5.28
N PHE A 204 -4.78 -14.97 5.83
CA PHE A 204 -4.22 -13.72 5.36
C PHE A 204 -2.74 -13.60 5.70
N ASN A 205 -2.33 -14.05 6.89
CA ASN A 205 -0.91 -14.12 7.26
C ASN A 205 -0.14 -15.01 6.27
N MET A 206 -0.69 -16.17 5.89
CA MET A 206 -0.10 -17.04 4.88
C MET A 206 0.04 -16.32 3.53
N LEU A 207 -1.00 -15.66 3.04
CA LEU A 207 -0.93 -14.91 1.78
C LEU A 207 0.17 -13.84 1.82
N TYR A 208 0.29 -13.08 2.92
CA TYR A 208 1.33 -12.06 3.03
C TYR A 208 2.74 -12.64 3.16
N GLN A 209 2.92 -13.70 3.93
CA GLN A 209 4.24 -14.30 4.15
C GLN A 209 4.76 -15.04 2.91
N VAL A 210 3.88 -15.78 2.22
CA VAL A 210 4.25 -16.59 1.06
C VAL A 210 4.33 -15.76 -0.21
N LEU A 211 3.37 -14.84 -0.43
CA LEU A 211 3.31 -14.08 -1.68
C LEU A 211 4.06 -12.75 -1.61
N LEU A 212 4.06 -12.09 -0.45
CA LEU A 212 4.64 -10.76 -0.30
C LEU A 212 5.88 -10.73 0.59
N GLY A 213 6.21 -11.79 1.32
CA GLY A 213 7.34 -11.83 2.25
C GLY A 213 7.17 -10.90 3.46
N GLN A 214 5.92 -10.65 3.89
CA GLN A 214 5.60 -9.74 5.00
C GLN A 214 4.68 -10.43 6.02
N GLU A 215 4.76 -10.03 7.29
CA GLU A 215 3.86 -10.59 8.33
C GLU A 215 2.41 -10.16 8.16
N LYS A 216 2.19 -8.98 7.59
CA LYS A 216 0.89 -8.31 7.46
C LYS A 216 0.91 -7.43 6.22
N GLY A 217 -0.26 -7.17 5.66
CA GLY A 217 -0.42 -6.39 4.45
C GLY A 217 -1.77 -5.68 4.37
N PRO A 218 -1.99 -4.89 3.30
CA PRO A 218 -3.28 -4.27 3.04
C PRO A 218 -4.33 -5.33 2.70
N ARG A 219 -5.62 -4.96 2.75
CA ARG A 219 -6.72 -5.82 2.31
C ARG A 219 -6.41 -6.45 0.93
N PHE A 220 -6.33 -7.78 0.90
CA PHE A 220 -5.80 -8.51 -0.26
C PHE A 220 -6.56 -8.23 -1.56
N GLY A 221 -7.90 -8.16 -1.54
CA GLY A 221 -8.69 -7.86 -2.73
C GLY A 221 -8.45 -6.46 -3.29
N SER A 222 -8.29 -5.45 -2.43
CA SER A 222 -7.90 -4.09 -2.86
C SER A 222 -6.51 -4.06 -3.47
N PHE A 223 -5.57 -4.82 -2.90
CA PHE A 223 -4.24 -5.00 -3.46
C PHE A 223 -4.29 -5.68 -4.83
N ALA A 224 -4.96 -6.81 -4.96
CA ALA A 224 -5.04 -7.56 -6.21
C ALA A 224 -5.75 -6.79 -7.33
N ALA A 225 -6.77 -5.99 -7.01
CA ALA A 225 -7.40 -5.08 -7.99
C ALA A 225 -6.41 -4.04 -8.52
N LEU A 226 -5.58 -3.49 -7.64
CA LEU A 226 -4.60 -2.47 -7.99
C LEU A 226 -3.38 -3.06 -8.73
N TYR A 227 -2.87 -4.17 -8.24
CA TYR A 227 -1.75 -4.89 -8.85
C TYR A 227 -2.15 -5.54 -10.17
N GLY A 228 -3.43 -5.89 -10.32
CA GLY A 228 -4.03 -6.54 -11.48
C GLY A 228 -4.15 -8.05 -11.27
N VAL A 229 -5.34 -8.60 -11.56
CA VAL A 229 -5.68 -10.02 -11.37
C VAL A 229 -4.65 -10.95 -12.00
N LYS A 230 -4.25 -10.67 -13.24
CA LYS A 230 -3.22 -11.46 -13.94
C LYS A 230 -1.87 -11.44 -13.19
N ASN A 231 -1.41 -10.28 -12.74
CA ASN A 231 -0.14 -10.19 -12.02
C ASN A 231 -0.23 -10.89 -10.65
N THR A 232 -1.39 -10.86 -10.00
CA THR A 232 -1.64 -11.63 -8.77
C THR A 232 -1.55 -13.14 -9.03
N ILE A 233 -2.12 -13.63 -10.13
CA ILE A 233 -2.00 -15.03 -10.55
C ILE A 233 -0.53 -15.40 -10.81
N ASP A 234 0.18 -14.59 -11.61
CA ASP A 234 1.60 -14.81 -11.92
C ASP A 234 2.46 -14.83 -10.63
N MET A 235 2.10 -14.00 -9.63
CA MET A 235 2.77 -13.97 -8.32
C MET A 235 2.52 -15.25 -7.51
N ILE A 236 1.30 -15.81 -7.56
CA ILE A 236 0.98 -17.09 -6.92
C ILE A 236 1.73 -18.23 -7.60
N ASP A 237 1.70 -18.29 -8.94
CA ASP A 237 2.44 -19.29 -9.71
C ASP A 237 3.95 -19.22 -9.41
N GLY A 238 4.51 -18.01 -9.34
CA GLY A 238 5.91 -17.80 -8.95
C GLY A 238 6.22 -18.29 -7.54
N ALA A 239 5.32 -18.07 -6.57
CA ALA A 239 5.50 -18.58 -5.21
C ALA A 239 5.43 -20.11 -5.16
N LEU A 240 4.52 -20.73 -5.90
CA LEU A 240 4.39 -22.17 -6.01
C LEU A 240 5.63 -22.82 -6.67
N ALA A 241 6.25 -22.13 -7.63
CA ALA A 241 7.46 -22.59 -8.31
C ALA A 241 8.73 -22.48 -7.46
N ARG A 242 8.82 -21.51 -6.52
CA ARG A 242 9.98 -21.41 -5.61
C ARG A 242 10.10 -22.61 -4.67
N SER A 243 8.98 -23.21 -4.29
CA SER A 243 8.94 -24.39 -3.41
C SER A 243 8.92 -25.74 -4.14
N ALA A 244 9.10 -25.74 -5.47
CA ALA A 244 9.12 -26.96 -6.27
C ALA A 244 10.51 -27.60 -6.32
#